data_AF-A0A0R2SC50-F1
#
_entry.id   AF-A0A0R2SC50-F1
#
_cell.length_a   1.000
_cell.length_b   1.000
_cell.length_c   1.000
_cell.angle_alpha   90.00
_cell.angle_beta   90.00
_cell.angle_gamma   90.00
#
_symmetry.space_group_name_H-M   'P 1'
#
loop_
_entity.id
_entity.type
_entity.pdbx_description
1 polymer ?
#
loop_
_entity_poly.entity_id
_entity_poly.type
_entity_poly.pdbx_seq_one_letter_code
_entity_poly.pdbx_strand_id
1 'polypeptide(L)'
;MIFEATSAETLAGLLLQIKAVSLRPDEPFTWASGLKSPIYCDNRVTLSHPRVRTYLREQMATLIRDQYPAVDVIAGVATGAIALAALVAQELDLPMVYVRSAPKEHGRQNLIEGELPKNARVVVIEDLISTGKSSLQAVDALRDAGAHVLGMAAIFTYGFPAASEAFTAADCKLRTLSDYDHLLKAAQSRGTLTQTELEALSGWRLDPKGWSDAKG
;
A
#
# COMPACT_ATOMS: atom_id res chain seq x y z
N MET A 1 10.20 -0.16 -2.76
CA MET A 1 11.04 0.98 -3.23
C MET A 1 10.16 2.03 -3.87
N ILE A 2 10.39 3.31 -3.58
CA ILE A 2 9.64 4.42 -4.20
C ILE A 2 9.80 4.40 -5.73
N PHE A 3 8.71 4.69 -6.44
CA PHE A 3 8.71 4.81 -7.90
C PHE A 3 9.41 6.09 -8.36
N GLU A 4 8.95 7.26 -7.88
CA GLU A 4 9.54 8.56 -8.20
C GLU A 4 9.40 9.50 -6.98
N ALA A 5 10.48 10.18 -6.61
CA ALA A 5 10.54 10.95 -5.36
C ALA A 5 9.61 12.18 -5.36
N THR A 6 9.52 12.90 -6.49
CA THR A 6 8.69 14.11 -6.60
C THR A 6 7.20 13.79 -6.53
N SER A 7 6.75 12.73 -7.22
CA SER A 7 5.36 12.29 -7.14
C SER A 7 5.02 11.69 -5.77
N ALA A 8 6.00 11.07 -5.09
CA ALA A 8 5.85 10.58 -3.72
C ALA A 8 5.57 11.69 -2.70
N GLU A 9 6.36 12.77 -2.71
CA GLU A 9 6.13 13.91 -1.82
C GLU A 9 4.79 14.61 -2.11
N THR A 10 4.43 14.74 -3.39
CA THR A 10 3.14 15.28 -3.82
C THR A 10 1.98 14.44 -3.28
N LEU A 11 2.06 13.11 -3.44
CA LEU A 11 1.05 12.19 -2.93
C LEU A 11 0.93 12.25 -1.40
N ALA A 12 2.06 12.22 -0.68
CA ALA A 12 2.10 12.39 0.76
C ALA A 12 1.35 13.67 1.20
N GLY A 13 1.60 14.79 0.52
CA GLY A 13 0.89 16.04 0.77
C GLY A 13 -0.61 15.96 0.53
N LEU A 14 -1.06 15.27 -0.52
CA LEU A 14 -2.48 15.04 -0.79
C LEU A 14 -3.12 14.16 0.30
N LEU A 15 -2.46 13.09 0.72
CA LEU A 15 -2.95 12.18 1.77
C LEU A 15 -3.15 12.90 3.11
N LEU A 16 -2.21 13.78 3.48
CA LEU A 16 -2.33 14.65 4.66
C LEU A 16 -3.49 15.64 4.50
N GLN A 17 -3.60 16.28 3.33
CA GLN A 17 -4.65 17.28 3.06
C GLN A 17 -6.06 16.71 3.20
N ILE A 18 -6.31 15.50 2.70
CA ILE A 18 -7.61 14.84 2.80
C ILE A 18 -7.80 14.05 4.09
N LYS A 19 -6.81 14.09 5.00
CA LYS A 19 -6.79 13.31 6.25
C LYS A 19 -6.89 11.80 6.05
N ALA A 20 -6.51 11.30 4.87
CA ALA A 20 -6.29 9.87 4.65
C ALA A 20 -5.10 9.38 5.50
N VAL A 21 -4.13 10.26 5.76
CA VAL A 21 -3.09 10.03 6.76
C VAL A 21 -3.17 11.13 7.81
N SER A 22 -3.09 10.74 9.08
CA SER A 22 -3.08 11.62 10.24
C SER A 22 -1.87 11.32 11.13
N LEU A 23 -1.20 12.38 11.59
CA LEU A 23 -0.07 12.30 12.51
C LEU A 23 -0.47 12.91 13.86
N ARG A 24 -0.25 12.18 14.95
CA ARG A 24 -0.52 12.56 16.34
C ARG A 24 0.55 11.96 17.28
N PRO A 25 1.79 12.50 17.28
CA PRO A 25 2.86 12.01 18.15
C PRO A 25 2.61 12.24 19.65
N ASP A 26 1.83 13.25 20.00
CA ASP A 26 1.50 13.60 21.39
C ASP A 26 0.24 12.89 21.91
N GLU A 27 -0.72 12.62 21.02
CA GLU A 27 -1.95 11.87 21.32
C GLU A 27 -2.08 10.63 20.42
N PRO A 28 -1.28 9.57 20.66
CA PRO A 28 -1.18 8.44 19.75
C PRO A 28 -2.49 7.66 19.64
N PHE A 29 -2.74 7.14 18.44
CA PHE A 29 -3.79 6.18 18.17
C PHE A 29 -3.50 4.85 18.86
N THR A 30 -4.53 4.07 19.14
CA THR A 30 -4.37 2.67 19.56
C THR A 30 -4.77 1.77 18.39
N TRP A 31 -3.82 1.01 17.86
CA TRP A 31 -4.07 0.05 16.78
C TRP A 31 -4.78 -1.20 17.31
N ALA A 32 -5.34 -2.01 16.41
CA ALA A 32 -6.02 -3.25 16.76
C ALA A 32 -5.12 -4.25 17.52
N SER A 33 -3.79 -4.14 17.35
CA SER A 33 -2.80 -4.91 18.10
C SER A 33 -2.62 -4.44 19.56
N GLY A 34 -3.22 -3.32 19.95
CA GLY A 34 -3.00 -2.64 21.23
C GLY A 34 -1.84 -1.65 21.22
N LEU A 35 -1.00 -1.66 20.18
CA LEU A 35 0.14 -0.74 20.07
C LEU A 35 -0.31 0.71 19.91
N LYS A 36 0.41 1.62 20.57
CA LYS A 36 0.32 3.07 20.35
C LYS A 36 1.04 3.42 19.05
N SER A 37 0.37 4.20 18.22
CA SER A 37 0.92 4.68 16.95
C SER A 37 0.73 6.18 16.82
N PRO A 38 1.78 6.95 16.45
CA PRO A 38 1.66 8.36 16.15
C PRO A 38 1.08 8.60 14.76
N ILE A 39 0.79 7.54 13.99
CA ILE A 39 0.22 7.62 12.65
C ILE A 39 -1.03 6.73 12.51
N TYR A 40 -2.00 7.26 11.78
CA TYR A 40 -3.13 6.49 11.27
C TYR A 40 -3.22 6.72 9.77
N CYS A 41 -3.39 5.62 9.01
CA CYS A 41 -3.50 5.63 7.56
C CYS A 41 -4.76 4.89 7.14
N ASP A 42 -5.64 5.58 6.44
CA ASP A 42 -6.83 5.03 5.81
C ASP A 42 -6.93 5.50 4.34
N ASN A 43 -6.26 4.76 3.45
CA ASN A 43 -6.22 5.10 2.03
C ASN A 43 -7.58 4.89 1.34
N ARG A 44 -8.57 4.24 1.98
CA ARG A 44 -9.93 4.13 1.46
C ARG A 44 -10.61 5.51 1.36
N VAL A 45 -10.21 6.45 2.22
CA VAL A 45 -10.68 7.85 2.17
C VAL A 45 -10.40 8.48 0.80
N THR A 46 -9.29 8.10 0.14
CA THR A 46 -8.92 8.65 -1.18
C THR A 46 -10.02 8.48 -2.22
N LEU A 47 -10.82 7.41 -2.12
CA LEU A 47 -11.92 7.12 -3.05
C LEU A 47 -13.03 8.17 -3.00
N SER A 48 -13.20 8.83 -1.85
CA SER A 48 -14.16 9.91 -1.59
C SER A 48 -13.69 11.27 -2.11
N HIS A 49 -12.46 11.38 -2.62
CA HIS A 49 -11.87 12.62 -3.15
C HIS A 49 -11.55 12.46 -4.63
N PRO A 50 -12.45 12.87 -5.56
CA PRO A 50 -12.31 12.58 -6.99
C PRO A 50 -10.97 12.98 -7.60
N ARG A 51 -10.44 14.17 -7.26
CA ARG A 51 -9.13 14.64 -7.74
C ARG A 51 -7.97 13.75 -7.25
N VAL A 52 -7.99 13.36 -5.98
CA VAL A 52 -6.94 12.50 -5.40
C VAL A 52 -7.01 11.09 -5.96
N ARG A 53 -8.22 10.52 -6.07
CA ARG A 53 -8.44 9.22 -6.70
C ARG A 53 -7.99 9.18 -8.17
N THR A 54 -8.26 10.25 -8.92
CA THR A 54 -7.82 10.39 -10.31
C THR A 54 -6.30 10.41 -10.40
N TYR A 55 -5.65 11.22 -9.57
CA TYR A 55 -4.19 11.26 -9.48
C TYR A 55 -3.60 9.89 -9.13
N LEU A 56 -4.16 9.18 -8.14
CA LEU A 56 -3.70 7.83 -7.77
C LEU A 56 -3.82 6.83 -8.91
N ARG A 57 -4.95 6.83 -9.64
CA ARG A 57 -5.15 5.98 -10.81
C ARG A 57 -4.04 6.22 -11.85
N GLU A 58 -3.80 7.48 -12.19
CA GLU A 58 -2.83 7.87 -13.23
C GLU A 58 -1.39 7.53 -12.84
N GLN A 59 -1.01 7.80 -11.59
CA GLN A 59 0.32 7.51 -11.09
C GLN A 59 0.55 6.01 -10.96
N MET A 60 -0.44 5.24 -10.48
CA MET A 60 -0.35 3.78 -10.40
C MET A 60 -0.27 3.16 -11.80
N ALA A 61 -1.09 3.61 -12.75
CA ALA A 61 -1.05 3.13 -14.13
C ALA A 61 0.29 3.44 -14.81
N THR A 62 0.85 4.63 -14.57
CA THR A 62 2.19 5.01 -15.06
C THR A 62 3.28 4.11 -14.47
N LEU A 63 3.29 3.91 -13.15
CA LEU A 63 4.20 2.98 -12.49
C LEU A 63 4.14 1.59 -13.13
N ILE A 64 2.94 1.06 -13.35
CA ILE A 64 2.75 -0.28 -13.91
C ILE A 64 3.24 -0.35 -15.36
N ARG A 65 2.92 0.63 -16.21
CA ARG A 65 3.42 0.68 -17.60
C ARG A 65 4.94 0.68 -17.66
N ASP A 66 5.59 1.44 -16.78
CA ASP A 66 7.03 1.64 -16.81
C ASP A 66 7.79 0.44 -16.22
N GLN A 67 7.29 -0.12 -15.11
CA GLN A 67 7.98 -1.17 -14.37
C GLN A 67 7.58 -2.58 -14.81
N TYR A 68 6.37 -2.73 -15.36
CA TYR A 68 5.77 -4.02 -15.71
C TYR A 68 5.06 -3.97 -17.07
N PRO A 69 5.74 -3.56 -18.17
CA PRO A 69 5.12 -3.39 -19.50
C PRO A 69 4.52 -4.68 -20.10
N ALA A 70 4.90 -5.81 -19.52
CA ALA A 70 4.46 -7.15 -19.89
C ALA A 70 3.24 -7.63 -19.07
N VAL A 71 2.57 -6.78 -18.29
CA VAL A 71 1.42 -7.21 -17.49
C VAL A 71 0.23 -7.61 -18.38
N ASP A 72 -0.44 -8.70 -18.00
CA ASP A 72 -1.67 -9.18 -18.65
C ASP A 72 -2.91 -8.91 -17.80
N VAL A 73 -2.78 -8.97 -16.47
CA VAL A 73 -3.92 -8.88 -15.52
C VAL A 73 -3.52 -8.08 -14.30
N ILE A 74 -4.43 -7.22 -13.84
CA ILE A 74 -4.32 -6.51 -12.56
C ILE A 74 -5.02 -7.30 -11.46
N ALA A 75 -4.35 -7.51 -10.33
CA ALA A 75 -4.95 -8.17 -9.16
C ALA A 75 -5.03 -7.22 -7.97
N GLY A 76 -6.23 -6.92 -7.46
CA GLY A 76 -6.41 -6.13 -6.24
C GLY A 76 -6.41 -7.00 -4.97
N VAL A 77 -5.73 -6.56 -3.91
CA VAL A 77 -5.84 -7.19 -2.58
C VAL A 77 -7.14 -6.76 -1.89
N ALA A 78 -7.92 -7.73 -1.40
CA ALA A 78 -9.17 -7.44 -0.72
C ALA A 78 -8.94 -6.88 0.70
N THR A 79 -9.69 -5.87 1.15
CA THR A 79 -10.72 -5.11 0.40
C THR A 79 -10.19 -3.75 -0.08
N GLY A 80 -9.20 -3.18 0.63
CA GLY A 80 -8.77 -1.79 0.50
C GLY A 80 -8.30 -1.42 -0.91
N ALA A 81 -7.69 -2.35 -1.63
CA ALA A 81 -7.10 -2.08 -2.95
C ALA A 81 -8.03 -2.38 -4.13
N ILE A 82 -9.18 -3.05 -3.93
CA ILE A 82 -10.07 -3.49 -5.02
C ILE A 82 -10.52 -2.30 -5.89
N ALA A 83 -10.99 -1.21 -5.27
CA ALA A 83 -11.49 -0.07 -6.02
C ALA A 83 -10.39 0.63 -6.84
N LEU A 84 -9.19 0.77 -6.28
CA LEU A 84 -8.07 1.34 -7.04
C LEU A 84 -7.64 0.39 -8.16
N ALA A 85 -7.57 -0.91 -7.90
CA ALA A 85 -7.21 -1.91 -8.89
C ALA A 85 -8.18 -1.91 -10.09
N ALA A 86 -9.48 -1.75 -9.85
CA ALA A 86 -10.46 -1.60 -10.92
C ALA A 86 -10.23 -0.35 -11.78
N LEU A 87 -9.92 0.78 -11.15
CA LEU A 87 -9.63 2.03 -11.84
C LEU A 87 -8.34 1.95 -12.67
N VAL A 88 -7.32 1.26 -12.14
CA VAL A 88 -6.04 1.08 -12.83
C VAL A 88 -6.18 0.08 -13.98
N ALA A 89 -6.90 -1.01 -13.79
CA ALA A 89 -7.22 -1.95 -14.85
C ALA A 89 -7.98 -1.29 -16.00
N GLN A 90 -8.96 -0.43 -15.67
CA GLN A 90 -9.67 0.39 -16.66
C GLN A 90 -8.72 1.34 -17.42
N GLU A 91 -7.79 1.99 -16.73
CA GLU A 91 -6.84 2.92 -17.35
C GLU A 91 -5.86 2.22 -18.29
N LEU A 92 -5.49 0.98 -17.96
CA LEU A 92 -4.55 0.19 -18.73
C LEU A 92 -5.23 -0.66 -19.82
N ASP A 93 -6.56 -0.67 -19.88
CA ASP A 93 -7.37 -1.56 -20.71
C ASP A 93 -6.99 -3.05 -20.51
N LEU A 94 -6.90 -3.46 -19.23
CA LEU A 94 -6.52 -4.81 -18.83
C LEU A 94 -7.63 -5.51 -18.03
N PRO A 95 -7.73 -6.85 -18.12
CA PRO A 95 -8.52 -7.64 -17.19
C PRO A 95 -8.15 -7.40 -15.72
N MET A 96 -9.13 -7.58 -14.85
CA MET A 96 -8.96 -7.46 -13.40
C MET A 96 -9.46 -8.72 -12.68
N VAL A 97 -8.69 -9.16 -11.69
CA VAL A 97 -9.13 -10.09 -10.63
C VAL A 97 -8.93 -9.43 -9.26
N TYR A 98 -9.46 -10.04 -8.20
CA TYR A 98 -9.07 -9.68 -6.83
C TYR A 98 -8.86 -10.91 -5.95
N VAL A 99 -8.05 -10.75 -4.91
CA VAL A 99 -7.68 -11.84 -4.00
C VAL A 99 -8.27 -11.59 -2.61
N ARG A 100 -9.08 -12.54 -2.14
CA ARG A 100 -9.71 -12.54 -0.82
C ARG A 100 -8.67 -12.80 0.26
N SER A 101 -8.92 -12.26 1.46
CA SER A 101 -8.09 -12.52 2.64
C SER A 101 -8.30 -13.91 3.25
N ALA A 102 -9.42 -14.56 2.94
CA ALA A 102 -9.76 -15.91 3.40
C ALA A 102 -10.62 -16.65 2.35
N PRO A 103 -10.62 -18.00 2.36
CA PRO A 103 -11.50 -18.81 1.51
C PRO A 103 -12.99 -18.55 1.77
N LYS A 104 -13.88 -18.98 0.88
CA LYS A 104 -15.32 -18.95 1.13
C LYS A 104 -15.68 -20.04 2.16
N GLU A 105 -16.63 -19.75 3.04
CA GLU A 105 -17.18 -20.75 3.96
C GLU A 105 -17.92 -21.87 3.21
N HIS A 106 -18.48 -21.57 2.04
CA HIS A 106 -19.24 -22.50 1.19
C HIS A 106 -18.88 -22.35 -0.29
N GLY A 107 -18.93 -23.45 -1.06
CA GLY A 107 -18.59 -23.48 -2.48
C GLY A 107 -17.11 -23.73 -2.77
N ARG A 108 -16.60 -23.30 -3.94
CA ARG A 108 -15.18 -23.41 -4.28
C ARG A 108 -14.37 -22.51 -3.34
N GLN A 109 -13.44 -23.08 -2.59
CA GLN A 109 -12.59 -22.40 -1.61
C GLN A 109 -11.48 -21.52 -2.24
N ASN A 110 -11.72 -21.00 -3.45
CA ASN A 110 -10.76 -20.20 -4.18
C ASN A 110 -10.62 -18.82 -3.51
N LEU A 111 -9.37 -18.35 -3.43
CA LEU A 111 -9.05 -17.00 -2.97
C LEU A 111 -9.19 -15.96 -4.07
N ILE A 112 -9.12 -16.36 -5.33
CA ILE A 112 -9.15 -15.45 -6.49
C ILE A 112 -10.58 -15.36 -7.04
N GLU A 113 -11.04 -14.13 -7.24
CA GLU A 113 -12.34 -13.79 -7.81
C GLU A 113 -12.13 -13.07 -9.14
N GLY A 114 -12.90 -13.47 -10.15
CA GLY A 114 -12.69 -13.11 -11.56
C GLY A 114 -12.14 -14.29 -12.37
N GLU A 115 -11.78 -14.02 -13.63
CA GLU A 115 -11.20 -15.01 -14.53
C GLU A 115 -9.70 -14.75 -14.67
N LEU A 116 -8.87 -15.67 -14.15
CA LEU A 116 -7.42 -15.60 -14.25
C LEU A 116 -6.92 -16.60 -15.31
N PRO A 117 -6.44 -16.14 -16.48
CA PRO A 117 -5.85 -17.02 -17.47
C PRO A 117 -4.64 -17.76 -16.91
N LYS A 118 -4.48 -19.03 -17.29
CA LYS A 118 -3.31 -19.81 -16.91
C LYS A 118 -2.04 -19.12 -17.41
N ASN A 119 -1.02 -19.06 -16.56
CA ASN A 119 0.26 -18.40 -16.84
C ASN A 119 0.16 -16.89 -17.09
N ALA A 120 -0.96 -16.22 -16.73
CA ALA A 120 -1.06 -14.77 -16.87
C ALA A 120 0.04 -14.05 -16.07
N ARG A 121 0.60 -12.99 -16.65
CA ARG A 121 1.55 -12.10 -15.99
C ARG A 121 0.76 -11.08 -15.16
N VAL A 122 0.88 -11.16 -13.84
CA VAL A 122 0.03 -10.41 -12.92
C VAL A 122 0.84 -9.34 -12.19
N VAL A 123 0.27 -8.13 -12.09
CA VAL A 123 0.73 -7.13 -11.13
C VAL A 123 -0.30 -7.00 -10.02
N VAL A 124 0.16 -7.13 -8.78
CA VAL A 124 -0.69 -7.00 -7.59
C VAL A 124 -0.74 -5.54 -7.15
N ILE A 125 -1.94 -5.04 -6.86
CA ILE A 125 -2.17 -3.68 -6.33
C ILE A 125 -2.62 -3.79 -4.87
N GLU A 126 -1.96 -3.02 -4.01
CA GLU A 126 -2.23 -2.90 -2.58
C GLU A 126 -2.44 -1.43 -2.17
N ASP A 127 -3.18 -1.17 -1.10
CA ASP A 127 -3.36 0.19 -0.59
C ASP A 127 -2.26 0.60 0.42
N LEU A 128 -1.90 -0.28 1.35
CA LEU A 128 -0.92 0.03 2.40
C LEU A 128 -0.03 -1.18 2.72
N ILE A 129 1.28 -0.98 2.61
CA ILE A 129 2.27 -1.95 3.08
C ILE A 129 2.72 -1.60 4.50
N SER A 130 2.27 -2.41 5.45
CA SER A 130 2.77 -2.43 6.83
C SER A 130 3.93 -3.43 6.97
N THR A 131 3.67 -4.67 7.37
CA THR A 131 4.66 -5.75 7.44
C THR A 131 4.74 -6.57 6.15
N GLY A 132 3.77 -6.40 5.24
CA GLY A 132 3.68 -7.14 3.97
C GLY A 132 3.04 -8.52 4.07
N LYS A 133 2.69 -9.00 5.28
CA LYS A 133 2.16 -10.36 5.48
C LYS A 133 0.90 -10.65 4.64
N SER A 134 -0.14 -9.82 4.75
CA SER A 134 -1.38 -10.01 3.99
C SER A 134 -1.16 -9.85 2.49
N SER A 135 -0.31 -8.92 2.10
CA SER A 135 -0.02 -8.62 0.70
C SER A 135 0.70 -9.79 0.03
N LEU A 136 1.66 -10.43 0.72
CA LEU A 136 2.36 -11.61 0.22
C LEU A 136 1.48 -12.86 0.19
N GLN A 137 0.53 -13.02 1.11
CA GLN A 137 -0.48 -14.09 1.01
C GLN A 137 -1.30 -14.01 -0.30
N ALA A 138 -1.59 -12.79 -0.77
CA ALA A 138 -2.26 -12.61 -2.05
C ALA A 138 -1.36 -12.99 -3.24
N VAL A 139 -0.06 -12.70 -3.15
CA VAL A 139 0.95 -13.11 -4.15
C VAL A 139 1.04 -14.63 -4.21
N ASP A 140 1.11 -15.30 -3.06
CA ASP A 140 1.17 -16.76 -2.99
C ASP A 140 -0.07 -17.39 -3.60
N ALA A 141 -1.27 -16.89 -3.27
CA ALA A 141 -2.52 -17.38 -3.84
C ALA A 141 -2.56 -17.30 -5.38
N LEU A 142 -2.02 -16.22 -5.97
CA LEU A 142 -1.91 -16.06 -7.42
C LEU A 142 -0.90 -17.02 -8.04
N ARG A 143 0.25 -17.21 -7.40
CA ARG A 143 1.29 -18.17 -7.83
C ARG A 143 0.78 -19.61 -7.76
N ASP A 144 0.09 -19.98 -6.69
CA ASP A 144 -0.54 -21.29 -6.51
C ASP A 144 -1.61 -21.58 -7.58
N ALA A 145 -2.29 -20.54 -8.06
CA ALA A 145 -3.21 -20.62 -9.20
C ALA A 145 -2.52 -20.66 -10.57
N GLY A 146 -1.18 -20.64 -10.60
CA GLY A 146 -0.38 -20.73 -11.82
C GLY A 146 -0.15 -19.41 -12.55
N ALA A 147 -0.33 -18.27 -11.90
CA ALA A 147 0.05 -16.97 -12.46
C ALA A 147 1.53 -16.62 -12.23
N HIS A 148 2.07 -15.80 -13.13
CA HIS A 148 3.41 -15.24 -13.06
C HIS A 148 3.31 -13.85 -12.42
N VAL A 149 3.44 -13.76 -11.10
CA VAL A 149 3.40 -12.46 -10.41
C VAL A 149 4.68 -11.68 -10.70
N LEU A 150 4.56 -10.62 -11.50
CA LEU A 150 5.69 -9.75 -11.91
C LEU A 150 6.20 -8.89 -10.75
N GLY A 151 5.30 -8.53 -9.84
CA GLY A 151 5.58 -7.68 -8.69
C GLY A 151 4.30 -7.11 -8.09
N MET A 152 4.50 -6.20 -7.15
CA MET A 152 3.45 -5.48 -6.45
C MET A 152 3.67 -3.98 -6.54
N ALA A 153 2.57 -3.24 -6.68
CA ALA A 153 2.50 -1.80 -6.60
C ALA A 153 1.56 -1.39 -5.45
N ALA A 154 1.96 -0.45 -4.61
CA ALA A 154 1.12 0.02 -3.51
C ALA A 154 1.06 1.54 -3.39
N ILE A 155 -0.03 2.07 -2.82
CA ILE A 155 -0.16 3.52 -2.60
C ILE A 155 0.89 4.00 -1.60
N PHE A 156 0.97 3.35 -0.44
CA PHE A 156 1.78 3.81 0.68
C PHE A 156 2.49 2.67 1.38
N THR A 157 3.63 2.95 2.02
CA THR A 157 4.28 2.03 2.94
C THR A 157 4.80 2.75 4.18
N TYR A 158 4.72 2.09 5.35
CA TYR A 158 5.42 2.56 6.54
C TYR A 158 6.94 2.37 6.45
N GLY A 159 7.43 1.55 5.51
CA GLY A 159 8.86 1.32 5.31
C GLY A 159 9.53 0.56 6.45
N PHE A 160 8.79 -0.32 7.16
CA PHE A 160 9.38 -1.17 8.18
C PHE A 160 10.42 -2.13 7.58
N PRO A 161 11.57 -2.37 8.26
CA PRO A 161 12.57 -3.34 7.81
C PRO A 161 11.98 -4.72 7.51
N ALA A 162 11.08 -5.18 8.39
CA ALA A 162 10.40 -6.47 8.26
C ALA A 162 9.63 -6.62 6.92
N ALA A 163 9.06 -5.55 6.37
CA ALA A 163 8.43 -5.61 5.05
C ALA A 163 9.46 -5.79 3.94
N SER A 164 10.57 -5.05 3.98
CA SER A 164 11.64 -5.18 2.98
C SER A 164 12.22 -6.61 2.98
N GLU A 165 12.44 -7.18 4.16
CA GLU A 165 12.92 -8.56 4.33
C GLU A 165 11.90 -9.57 3.79
N ALA A 166 10.61 -9.42 4.13
CA ALA A 166 9.56 -10.32 3.67
C ALA A 166 9.39 -10.33 2.14
N PHE A 167 9.37 -9.15 1.50
CA PHE A 167 9.26 -9.05 0.04
C PHE A 167 10.51 -9.60 -0.67
N THR A 168 11.69 -9.43 -0.09
CA THR A 168 12.93 -10.03 -0.62
C THR A 168 12.90 -11.55 -0.52
N ALA A 169 12.52 -12.08 0.64
CA ALA A 169 12.42 -13.52 0.88
C ALA A 169 11.38 -14.20 -0.03
N ALA A 170 10.29 -13.49 -0.36
CA ALA A 170 9.24 -13.96 -1.26
C ALA A 170 9.56 -13.77 -2.76
N ASP A 171 10.75 -13.24 -3.12
CA ASP A 171 11.11 -12.85 -4.47
C ASP A 171 9.99 -12.04 -5.17
N CYS A 172 9.48 -11.02 -4.48
CA CYS A 172 8.41 -10.17 -4.96
C CYS A 172 8.87 -8.71 -4.96
N LYS A 173 9.00 -8.13 -6.16
CA LYS A 173 9.39 -6.73 -6.30
C LYS A 173 8.26 -5.81 -5.82
N LEU A 174 8.55 -4.96 -4.85
CA LEU A 174 7.61 -3.95 -4.35
C LEU A 174 7.97 -2.54 -4.85
N ARG A 175 7.01 -1.90 -5.51
CA ARG A 175 7.04 -0.46 -5.85
C ARG A 175 5.94 0.28 -5.11
N THR A 176 6.22 1.48 -4.60
CA THR A 176 5.23 2.28 -3.88
C THR A 176 5.18 3.70 -4.41
N LEU A 177 3.97 4.28 -4.44
CA LEU A 177 3.76 5.66 -4.88
C LEU A 177 4.24 6.67 -3.84
N SER A 178 4.10 6.36 -2.55
CA SER A 178 4.63 7.16 -1.45
C SER A 178 5.08 6.27 -0.29
N ASP A 179 5.80 6.85 0.67
CA ASP A 179 6.21 6.20 1.90
C ASP A 179 6.17 7.16 3.09
N TYR A 180 6.53 6.62 4.26
CA TYR A 180 6.63 7.36 5.51
C TYR A 180 7.63 8.51 5.48
N ASP A 181 8.78 8.36 4.81
CA ASP A 181 9.82 9.39 4.82
C ASP A 181 9.40 10.61 4.00
N HIS A 182 8.77 10.40 2.84
CA HIS A 182 8.18 11.47 2.04
C HIS A 182 6.96 12.08 2.73
N LEU A 183 6.21 11.31 3.53
CA LEU A 183 5.17 11.85 4.39
C LEU A 183 5.72 12.84 5.42
N LEU A 184 6.80 12.49 6.12
CA LEU A 184 7.42 13.38 7.10
C LEU A 184 7.98 14.65 6.44
N LYS A 185 8.63 14.53 5.28
CA LYS A 185 9.09 15.70 4.49
C LYS A 185 7.93 16.61 4.07
N ALA A 186 6.83 16.03 3.59
CA ALA A 186 5.63 16.77 3.21
C ALA A 186 4.96 17.45 4.42
N ALA A 187 4.98 16.82 5.61
CA ALA A 187 4.46 17.42 6.84
C ALA A 187 5.36 18.54 7.36
N GLN A 188 6.68 18.38 7.28
CA GLN A 188 7.65 19.41 7.67
C GLN A 188 7.55 20.65 6.78
N SER A 189 7.50 20.48 5.46
CA SER A 189 7.40 21.60 4.50
C SER A 189 6.11 22.42 4.66
N ARG A 190 5.05 21.81 5.20
CA ARG A 190 3.76 22.46 5.49
C ARG A 190 3.73 23.17 6.85
N GLY A 191 4.79 23.07 7.65
CA GLY A 191 4.84 23.63 9.00
C GLY A 191 3.87 22.98 9.97
N THR A 192 3.42 21.75 9.70
CA THR A 192 2.44 21.05 10.54
C THR A 192 3.04 20.30 11.73
N LEU A 193 4.37 20.22 11.81
CA LEU A 193 5.10 19.51 12.87
C LEU A 193 6.25 20.35 13.39
N THR A 194 6.47 20.31 14.70
CA THR A 194 7.67 20.81 15.36
C THR A 194 8.85 19.85 15.16
N GLN A 195 10.07 20.33 15.43
CA GLN A 195 11.27 19.50 15.36
C GLN A 195 11.20 18.29 16.32
N THR A 196 10.69 18.49 17.53
CA THR A 196 10.51 17.43 18.53
C THR A 196 9.52 16.36 18.06
N GLU A 197 8.42 16.77 17.42
CA GLU A 197 7.43 15.84 16.87
C GLU A 197 8.00 15.02 15.71
N LEU A 198 8.81 15.64 14.85
CA LEU A 198 9.50 14.96 13.74
C LEU A 198 10.48 13.90 14.25
N GLU A 199 11.23 14.18 15.31
CA GLU A 199 12.14 13.23 15.94
C GLU A 199 11.37 12.05 16.55
N ALA A 200 10.27 12.32 17.25
CA ALA A 200 9.40 11.28 17.81
C ALA A 200 8.80 10.38 16.72
N LEU A 201 8.35 10.95 15.61
CA LEU A 201 7.82 10.23 14.45
C LEU A 201 8.90 9.37 13.77
N SER A 202 10.09 9.93 13.58
CA SER A 202 11.22 9.21 12.97
C SER A 202 11.63 7.98 13.80
N GLY A 203 11.65 8.12 15.13
CA GLY A 203 11.96 7.02 16.04
C GLY A 203 10.92 5.89 16.01
N TRP A 204 9.63 6.22 15.88
CA TRP A 204 8.55 5.23 15.86
C TRP A 204 8.71 4.20 14.72
N ARG A 205 9.15 4.63 13.53
CA ARG A 205 9.29 3.72 12.38
C ARG A 205 10.32 2.61 12.63
N LEU A 206 11.38 2.91 13.36
CA LEU A 206 12.50 1.99 13.60
C LEU A 206 12.14 0.94 14.65
N ASP A 207 11.45 1.34 15.71
CA ASP A 207 10.97 0.45 16.76
C ASP A 207 9.55 0.82 17.20
N PRO A 208 8.50 0.43 16.44
CA PRO A 208 7.13 0.76 16.77
C PRO A 208 6.69 0.21 18.12
N LYS A 209 7.26 -0.93 18.54
CA LYS A 209 6.95 -1.56 19.81
C LYS A 209 7.59 -0.80 20.97
N GLY A 210 8.90 -0.56 20.92
CA GLY A 210 9.59 0.21 21.97
C GLY A 210 9.05 1.64 22.08
N TRP A 211 8.69 2.27 20.96
CA TRP A 211 8.02 3.57 20.96
C TRP A 211 6.66 3.51 21.65
N SER A 212 5.86 2.47 21.37
CA SER A 212 4.57 2.26 22.02
C SER A 212 4.71 2.05 23.53
N ASP A 213 5.64 1.20 23.95
CA ASP A 213 5.91 0.89 25.36
C ASP A 213 6.38 2.14 26.14
N ALA A 214 7.01 3.12 25.46
CA ALA A 214 7.41 4.39 26.07
C ALA A 214 6.26 5.43 26.23
N LYS A 215 5.10 5.16 25.61
CA LYS A 215 3.94 6.07 25.57
C LYS A 215 2.76 5.61 26.43
N GLY A 216 2.91 4.49 27.16
CA GLY A 216 1.90 3.93 28.05
C GLY A 216 2.45 2.88 28.97
#